data_AF-A0A970Q5S9-F1
#
_entry.id   AF-A0A970Q5S9-F1
#
_cell.length_a   1.000
_cell.length_b   1.000
_cell.length_c   1.000
_cell.angle_alpha   90.00
_cell.angle_beta   90.00
_cell.angle_gamma   90.00
#
_symmetry.space_group_name_H-M   'P 1'
#
loop_
_entity.id
_entity.type
_entity.pdbx_description
1 polymer ?
#
loop_
_entity_poly.entity_id
_entity_poly.type
_entity_poly.pdbx_seq_one_letter_code
_entity_poly.pdbx_strand_id
1 'polypeptide(L)'
;MGSVGPTTSARMDSYAPQLLDKGLKGMIGKGLRNREATESIIKNKAVYFAAIGGAGALLAESIKEAEVVAFEDLGPEAIYRFKVEDFPATVVIDSRGNDLYKSGREKYKQIEKEI
;
A
#
# COMPACT_ATOMS: atom_id res chain seq x y z
N MET A 1 18.00 -7.71 6.79
CA MET A 1 16.62 -7.73 7.32
C MET A 1 15.99 -9.07 6.98
N GLY A 2 15.01 -9.55 7.74
CA GLY A 2 14.27 -10.77 7.38
C GLY A 2 13.33 -10.53 6.18
N SER A 3 12.34 -11.40 5.99
CA SER A 3 11.28 -11.21 5.00
C SER A 3 10.47 -9.94 5.29
N VAL A 4 10.26 -9.07 4.29
CA VAL A 4 9.52 -7.80 4.44
C VAL A 4 8.34 -7.76 3.47
N GLY A 5 7.34 -8.59 3.77
CA GLY A 5 6.11 -8.65 2.99
C GLY A 5 5.12 -7.53 3.34
N PRO A 6 4.28 -7.09 2.38
CA PRO A 6 3.22 -6.15 2.68
C PRO A 6 2.12 -6.77 3.56
N THR A 7 1.50 -5.92 4.37
CA THR A 7 0.35 -6.29 5.19
C THR A 7 -0.96 -5.83 4.57
N THR A 8 -2.09 -6.42 5.00
CA THR A 8 -3.41 -6.09 4.45
C THR A 8 -3.81 -4.65 4.81
N SER A 9 -3.95 -3.80 3.80
CA SER A 9 -4.12 -2.36 3.99
C SER A 9 -5.47 -1.99 4.60
N ALA A 10 -6.54 -2.77 4.37
CA ALA A 10 -7.86 -2.51 4.92
C ALA A 10 -7.87 -2.32 6.46
N ARG A 11 -6.93 -2.94 7.18
CA ARG A 11 -6.81 -2.78 8.66
C ARG A 11 -6.35 -1.39 9.08
N MET A 12 -5.79 -0.61 8.15
CA MET A 12 -5.31 0.76 8.37
C MET A 12 -6.26 1.82 7.80
N ASP A 13 -7.42 1.43 7.24
CA ASP A 13 -8.31 2.37 6.55
C ASP A 13 -8.89 3.44 7.50
N SER A 14 -9.21 3.07 8.75
CA SER A 14 -9.74 4.00 9.76
C SER A 14 -8.76 5.10 10.16
N TYR A 15 -7.46 4.85 10.03
CA TYR A 15 -6.41 5.81 10.41
C TYR A 15 -5.95 6.66 9.22
N ALA A 16 -6.16 6.16 7.99
CA ALA A 16 -5.60 6.77 6.80
C ALA A 16 -6.06 8.22 6.57
N PRO A 17 -7.35 8.60 6.76
CA PRO A 17 -7.75 9.98 6.56
C PRO A 17 -6.98 10.98 7.42
N GLN A 18 -6.79 10.66 8.71
CA GLN A 18 -6.07 11.51 9.64
C GLN A 18 -4.57 11.61 9.30
N LEU A 19 -3.94 10.51 8.90
CA LEU A 19 -2.53 10.49 8.51
C LEU A 19 -2.29 11.26 7.21
N LEU A 20 -3.18 11.11 6.23
CA LEU A 20 -3.14 11.82 4.95
C LEU A 20 -3.27 13.33 5.16
N ASP A 21 -4.24 13.77 5.97
CA ASP A 21 -4.44 15.17 6.32
C ASP A 21 -3.22 15.76 7.07
N LYS A 22 -2.44 14.92 7.77
CA LYS A 22 -1.19 15.30 8.47
C LYS A 22 0.07 15.24 7.60
N GLY A 23 -0.06 14.89 6.32
CA GLY A 23 1.05 14.96 5.36
C GLY A 23 1.55 13.61 4.84
N LEU A 24 0.93 12.48 5.18
CA LEU A 24 1.20 11.22 4.49
C LEU A 24 0.90 11.37 2.99
N LYS A 25 1.85 11.04 2.11
CA LYS A 25 1.72 11.20 0.64
C LYS A 25 1.67 9.89 -0.14
N GLY A 26 2.12 8.80 0.45
CA GLY A 26 2.16 7.50 -0.20
C GLY A 26 1.91 6.39 0.81
N MET A 27 1.29 5.30 0.36
CA MET A 27 1.08 4.10 1.16
C MET A 27 1.43 2.87 0.34
N ILE A 28 2.10 1.91 0.94
CA ILE A 28 2.43 0.62 0.32
C ILE A 28 1.77 -0.48 1.15
N GLY A 29 1.10 -1.43 0.49
CA GLY A 29 0.52 -2.59 1.18
C GLY A 29 -0.06 -3.62 0.22
N LYS A 30 -1.06 -4.38 0.67
CA LYS A 30 -1.79 -5.32 -0.19
C LYS A 30 -3.29 -5.27 0.06
N GLY A 31 -4.05 -5.57 -0.98
CA GLY A 31 -5.50 -5.69 -0.93
C GLY A 31 -6.22 -4.36 -1.12
N LEU A 32 -7.55 -4.45 -1.08
CA LEU A 32 -8.47 -3.34 -1.34
C LEU A 32 -8.40 -2.28 -0.23
N ARG A 33 -8.80 -1.07 -0.59
CA ARG A 33 -9.05 0.04 0.32
C ARG A 33 -10.54 0.37 0.29
N ASN A 34 -11.10 0.77 1.42
CA ASN A 34 -12.48 1.20 1.49
C ASN A 34 -12.67 2.57 0.79
N ARG A 35 -13.93 2.99 0.69
CA ARG A 35 -14.31 4.22 0.01
C ARG A 35 -13.72 5.46 0.70
N GLU A 36 -13.80 5.54 2.01
CA GLU A 36 -13.32 6.69 2.79
C GLU A 36 -11.81 6.90 2.64
N ALA A 37 -11.03 5.82 2.72
CA ALA A 37 -9.59 5.85 2.49
C ALA A 37 -9.27 6.29 1.06
N THR A 38 -10.02 5.80 0.06
CA THR A 38 -9.86 6.18 -1.35
C THR A 38 -10.15 7.67 -1.56
N GLU A 39 -11.24 8.18 -1.00
CA GLU A 39 -11.61 9.60 -1.09
C GLU A 39 -10.56 10.49 -0.42
N SER A 40 -10.02 10.07 0.73
CA SER A 40 -8.96 10.83 1.40
C SER A 40 -7.64 10.83 0.61
N ILE A 41 -7.30 9.72 -0.08
CA ILE A 41 -6.14 9.67 -1.00
C ILE A 41 -6.28 10.76 -2.07
N ILE A 42 -7.45 10.86 -2.69
CA ILE A 42 -7.73 11.85 -3.75
C ILE A 42 -7.69 13.27 -3.20
N LYS A 43 -8.34 13.52 -2.06
CA LYS A 43 -8.36 14.82 -1.35
C LYS A 43 -6.94 15.32 -1.09
N ASN A 44 -6.06 14.44 -0.61
CA ASN A 44 -4.69 14.78 -0.20
C ASN A 44 -3.64 14.67 -1.32
N LYS A 45 -4.08 14.35 -2.55
CA LYS A 45 -3.21 14.09 -3.72
C LYS A 45 -2.14 13.04 -3.44
N ALA A 46 -2.50 12.03 -2.66
CA ALA A 46 -1.65 10.90 -2.31
C ALA A 46 -1.78 9.76 -3.32
N VAL A 47 -0.97 8.71 -3.13
CA VAL A 47 -0.96 7.50 -3.98
C VAL A 47 -0.94 6.25 -3.10
N TYR A 48 -1.67 5.21 -3.51
CA TYR A 48 -1.56 3.88 -2.91
C TYR A 48 -0.94 2.89 -3.89
N PHE A 49 0.11 2.23 -3.41
CA PHE A 49 0.84 1.21 -4.13
C PHE A 49 0.53 -0.17 -3.54
N ALA A 50 0.29 -1.15 -4.41
CA ALA A 50 0.30 -2.55 -4.02
C ALA A 50 1.69 -3.15 -4.23
N ALA A 51 2.24 -3.74 -3.18
CA ALA A 51 3.38 -4.64 -3.28
C ALA A 51 2.89 -6.08 -3.38
N ILE A 52 3.72 -6.98 -3.92
CA ILE A 52 3.35 -8.38 -4.16
C ILE A 52 3.28 -9.13 -2.83
N GLY A 53 2.07 -9.57 -2.47
CA GLY A 53 1.85 -10.40 -1.28
C GLY A 53 2.49 -11.78 -1.43
N GLY A 54 3.19 -12.25 -0.39
CA GLY A 54 3.87 -13.56 -0.39
C GLY A 54 5.31 -13.52 -0.91
N ALA A 55 5.74 -12.44 -1.56
CA ALA A 55 7.10 -12.28 -2.08
C ALA A 55 8.04 -11.55 -1.08
N GLY A 56 7.83 -11.71 0.23
CA GLY A 56 8.53 -10.91 1.25
C GLY A 56 10.06 -11.11 1.28
N ALA A 57 10.56 -12.29 0.92
CA ALA A 57 12.00 -12.55 0.78
C ALA A 57 12.60 -11.76 -0.40
N LEU A 58 11.93 -11.75 -1.55
CA LEU A 58 12.34 -10.99 -2.73
C LEU A 58 12.30 -9.47 -2.45
N LEU A 59 11.24 -8.99 -1.80
CA LEU A 59 11.12 -7.58 -1.43
C LEU A 59 12.23 -7.13 -0.46
N ALA A 60 12.74 -8.05 0.38
CA ALA A 60 13.83 -7.74 1.28
C ALA A 60 15.16 -7.46 0.56
N GLU A 61 15.35 -7.96 -0.68
CA GLU A 61 16.55 -7.69 -1.50
C GLU A 61 16.64 -6.22 -1.94
N SER A 62 15.48 -5.56 -2.07
CA SER A 62 15.37 -4.13 -2.37
C SER A 62 15.69 -3.24 -1.16
N ILE A 63 15.82 -3.78 0.05
CA ILE A 63 16.10 -3.00 1.27
C ILE A 63 17.61 -2.92 1.49
N LYS A 64 18.15 -1.70 1.46
CA LYS A 64 19.59 -1.42 1.63
C LYS A 64 19.94 -1.08 3.07
N GLU A 65 19.06 -0.38 3.78
CA GLU A 65 19.24 -0.01 5.18
C GLU A 65 17.90 -0.10 5.93
N ALA A 66 17.94 -0.45 7.21
CA ALA A 66 16.78 -0.59 8.08
C ALA A 66 17.12 -0.09 9.49
N GLU A 67 16.44 0.95 9.96
CA GLU A 67 16.65 1.58 11.26
C GLU A 67 15.32 1.61 12.03
N VAL A 68 15.31 1.17 13.29
CA VAL A 68 14.15 1.38 14.17
C VAL A 68 14.16 2.84 14.63
N VAL A 69 13.06 3.56 14.40
CA VAL A 69 12.95 4.99 14.75
C VAL A 69 11.96 5.26 15.89
N ALA A 70 11.07 4.31 16.20
CA ALA A 70 10.18 4.39 17.34
C ALA A 70 9.61 3.02 17.73
N PHE A 71 9.23 2.87 19.00
CA PHE A 71 8.53 1.72 19.56
C PHE A 71 9.27 0.39 19.38
N GLU A 72 10.57 0.37 19.70
CA GLU A 72 11.44 -0.80 19.56
C GLU A 72 10.90 -2.05 20.30
N ASP A 73 10.21 -1.84 21.42
CA ASP A 73 9.56 -2.87 22.22
C ASP A 73 8.45 -3.64 21.47
N LEU A 74 7.89 -3.07 20.40
CA LEU A 74 6.90 -3.72 19.54
C LEU A 74 7.52 -4.72 18.54
N GLY A 75 8.85 -4.84 18.50
CA GLY A 75 9.54 -5.81 17.66
C GLY A 75 9.18 -5.65 16.17
N PRO A 76 8.64 -6.67 15.49
CA PRO A 76 8.26 -6.56 14.07
C PRO A 76 7.23 -5.47 13.74
N GLU A 77 6.49 -4.96 14.73
CA GLU A 77 5.52 -3.86 14.55
C GLU A 77 6.10 -2.47 14.85
N ALA A 78 7.39 -2.38 15.21
CA ALA A 78 8.07 -1.10 15.42
C ALA A 78 8.05 -0.24 14.15
N ILE A 79 8.26 1.08 14.31
CA ILE A 79 8.37 1.97 13.15
C ILE A 79 9.80 1.89 12.63
N TYR A 80 9.94 1.46 11.39
CA TYR A 80 11.21 1.37 10.69
C TYR A 80 11.35 2.48 9.64
N ARG A 81 12.55 3.05 9.56
CA ARG A 81 13.02 3.80 8.39
C ARG A 81 13.80 2.84 7.50
N PHE A 82 13.30 2.65 6.28
CA PHE A 82 13.99 1.86 5.27
C PHE A 82 14.58 2.75 4.18
N LYS A 83 15.79 2.42 3.75
CA LYS A 83 16.34 2.89 2.48
C LYS A 83 16.19 1.76 1.48
N VAL A 84 15.54 2.03 0.35
CA VAL A 84 15.23 1.02 -0.67
C VAL A 84 15.77 1.43 -2.03
N GLU A 85 16.08 0.44 -2.86
CA GLU A 85 16.50 0.59 -4.25
C GLU A 85 15.74 -0.46 -5.08
N ASP A 86 15.20 -0.04 -6.23
CA ASP A 86 14.40 -0.89 -7.13
C ASP A 86 13.28 -1.67 -6.42
N PHE A 87 12.57 -1.03 -5.48
CA PHE A 87 11.48 -1.66 -4.75
C PHE A 87 10.26 -1.86 -5.67
N PRO A 88 9.83 -3.10 -5.95
CA PRO A 88 8.75 -3.35 -6.90
C PRO A 88 7.40 -3.06 -6.25
N ALA A 89 6.66 -2.11 -6.83
CA ALA A 89 5.30 -1.80 -6.43
C ALA A 89 4.47 -1.25 -7.61
N THR A 90 3.16 -1.45 -7.56
CA THR A 90 2.23 -1.01 -8.61
C THR A 90 1.33 0.09 -8.07
N VAL A 91 1.19 1.21 -8.79
CA VAL A 91 0.17 2.22 -8.48
C VAL A 91 -1.21 1.61 -8.70
N VAL A 92 -1.96 1.40 -7.61
CA VAL A 92 -3.30 0.82 -7.68
C VAL A 92 -4.36 1.89 -7.58
N ILE A 93 -4.19 2.84 -6.65
CA ILE A 93 -5.07 4.00 -6.52
C ILE A 93 -4.21 5.25 -6.72
N ASP A 94 -4.50 6.01 -7.77
CA ASP A 94 -3.81 7.25 -8.05
C ASP A 94 -4.49 8.47 -7.38
N SER A 95 -3.84 9.62 -7.49
CA SER A 95 -4.31 10.89 -6.90
C SER A 95 -5.54 11.50 -7.61
N ARG A 96 -6.03 10.86 -8.68
CA ARG A 96 -7.18 11.27 -9.48
C ARG A 96 -8.40 10.39 -9.23
N GLY A 97 -8.23 9.30 -8.47
CA GLY A 97 -9.30 8.36 -8.12
C GLY A 97 -9.41 7.18 -9.07
N ASN A 98 -8.44 6.97 -9.97
CA ASN A 98 -8.37 5.74 -10.73
C ASN A 98 -8.00 4.59 -9.78
N ASP A 99 -8.75 3.49 -9.84
CA ASP A 99 -8.59 2.32 -9.00
C ASP A 99 -8.50 1.06 -9.86
N LEU A 100 -7.31 0.46 -9.92
CA LEU A 100 -7.05 -0.76 -10.70
C LEU A 100 -7.83 -1.97 -10.17
N TYR A 101 -8.15 -2.03 -8.88
CA TYR A 101 -8.92 -3.15 -8.35
C TYR A 101 -10.39 -3.10 -8.75
N LYS A 102 -10.94 -1.90 -8.97
CA LYS A 102 -12.30 -1.73 -9.51
C LYS A 102 -12.32 -1.93 -11.01
N SER A 103 -11.56 -1.11 -11.74
CA SER A 103 -11.54 -1.12 -13.20
C SER A 103 -11.06 -2.45 -13.79
N GLY A 104 -10.11 -3.13 -13.13
CA GLY A 104 -9.65 -4.45 -13.52
C GLY A 104 -10.76 -5.49 -13.44
N ARG A 105 -11.51 -5.54 -12.33
CA ARG A 105 -12.61 -6.50 -12.15
C ARG A 105 -13.78 -6.23 -13.10
N GLU A 106 -14.10 -4.97 -13.35
CA GLU A 106 -15.21 -4.57 -14.23
C GLU A 106 -15.00 -5.07 -15.67
N LYS A 107 -13.78 -4.99 -16.19
CA LYS A 107 -13.45 -5.47 -17.54
C LYS A 107 -13.78 -6.94 -17.75
N TYR A 108 -13.50 -7.81 -16.77
CA TYR A 108 -13.77 -9.24 -16.88
C TYR A 108 -15.25 -9.61 -16.64
N LYS A 109 -15.98 -8.83 -15.84
CA LYS A 109 -17.43 -9.02 -15.65
C LYS A 109 -18.25 -8.77 -16.90
N GLN A 110 -17.74 -7.96 -17.84
CA GLN A 110 -18.43 -7.68 -19.10
C GLN A 110 -18.29 -8.86 -20.09
N ILE A 111 -17.16 -9.58 -20.04
CA ILE A 111 -16.90 -10.74 -20.91
C ILE A 111 -17.86 -11.89 -20.61
N GLU A 112 -18.23 -12.12 -19.34
CA GLU A 112 -19.22 -13.14 -18.96
C GLU A 112 -20.65 -12.86 -19.49
N LYS A 113 -20.95 -11.64 -19.94
CA LYS A 113 -22.28 -11.31 -20.51
C LYS A 113 -22.34 -11.44 -22.03
N GLU A 114 -21.19 -11.63 -22.68
CA GLU A 114 -21.07 -11.76 -24.14
C GLU A 114 -20.83 -13.21 -24.59
N ILE A 115 -20.77 -14.15 -23.65
CA ILE A 115 -20.70 -15.61 -23.86
C ILE A 115 -22.03 -16.23 -23.44
#